data_AF-A0A6N7YHL9-F1
#
_entry.id   AF-A0A6N7YHL9-F1
#
_cell.length_a   1.000
_cell.length_b   1.000
_cell.length_c   1.000
_cell.angle_alpha   90.00
_cell.angle_beta   90.00
_cell.angle_gamma   90.00
#
_symmetry.space_group_name_H-M   'P 1'
#
loop_
_entity.id
_entity.type
_entity.pdbx_description
1 polymer ?
#
loop_
_entity_poly.entity_id
_entity_poly.type
_entity_poly.pdbx_seq_one_letter_code
_entity_poly.pdbx_strand_id
1 'polypeptide(L)'
;MTEKENLERCGDIDVLIKDLERRIEKTEQEIAELSEKVVADCVRGGSGGTRLYRLEGTQDTTIEKRRKLLEERINKLNETKLEKEIILNRAYTFLDTVRSTEIRMMLQYFYIDNLSWYKVAIKMEKETGKSYSKAQCQMRCTRFLKNIEEKAKKKLKCYPMLFLFMLFL
;
A
#
# COMPACT_ATOMS: atom_id res chain seq x y z
N MET A 1 -13.40 -11.48 -2.47
CA MET A 1 -12.87 -10.53 -1.47
C MET A 1 -14.04 -9.99 -0.65
N THR A 2 -14.02 -10.22 0.65
CA THR A 2 -15.03 -9.70 1.59
C THR A 2 -14.78 -8.21 1.89
N GLU A 3 -15.78 -7.50 2.39
CA GLU A 3 -15.61 -6.07 2.72
C GLU A 3 -14.63 -5.84 3.87
N LYS A 4 -14.57 -6.79 4.81
CA LYS A 4 -13.59 -6.80 5.89
C LYS A 4 -12.17 -6.96 5.34
N GLU A 5 -11.94 -7.91 4.44
CA GLU A 5 -10.63 -8.09 3.79
C GLU A 5 -10.19 -6.82 3.06
N ASN A 6 -11.11 -6.14 2.35
CA ASN A 6 -10.78 -4.90 1.66
C ASN A 6 -10.35 -3.78 2.63
N LEU A 7 -11.05 -3.65 3.77
CA LEU A 7 -10.70 -2.69 4.82
C LEU A 7 -9.35 -3.00 5.47
N GLU A 8 -9.07 -4.26 5.80
CA GLU A 8 -7.78 -4.66 6.37
C GLU A 8 -6.62 -4.33 5.40
N ARG A 9 -6.82 -4.61 4.11
CA ARG A 9 -5.85 -4.35 3.06
C ARG A 9 -5.52 -2.85 2.86
N CYS A 10 -6.41 -1.95 3.26
CA CYS A 10 -6.17 -0.50 3.21
C CYS A 10 -4.96 -0.07 4.05
N GLY A 11 -4.77 -0.69 5.23
CA GLY A 11 -3.66 -0.37 6.12
C GLY A 11 -2.34 -1.01 5.68
N ASP A 12 -2.41 -2.23 5.13
CA ASP A 12 -1.23 -3.01 4.76
C ASP A 12 -0.52 -2.43 3.52
N ILE A 13 -1.27 -1.89 2.56
CA ILE A 13 -0.68 -1.40 1.30
C ILE A 13 0.24 -0.19 1.51
N ASP A 14 -0.01 0.62 2.54
CA ASP A 14 0.89 1.73 2.91
C ASP A 14 2.26 1.23 3.37
N VAL A 15 2.30 0.09 4.06
CA VAL A 15 3.56 -0.52 4.48
C VAL A 15 4.34 -1.02 3.26
N LEU A 16 3.65 -1.60 2.28
CA LEU A 16 4.25 -2.07 1.03
C LEU A 16 4.82 -0.91 0.20
N ILE A 17 4.08 0.20 0.07
CA ILE A 17 4.54 1.40 -0.63
C ILE A 17 5.80 1.95 0.03
N LYS A 18 5.80 2.10 1.37
CA LYS A 18 6.97 2.59 2.11
C LYS A 18 8.18 1.68 1.98
N ASP A 19 7.98 0.36 1.95
CA ASP A 19 9.08 -0.59 1.75
C ASP A 19 9.66 -0.47 0.33
N LEU A 20 8.81 -0.34 -0.69
CA LEU A 20 9.25 -0.14 -2.08
C LEU A 20 10.01 1.17 -2.25
N GLU A 21 9.52 2.27 -1.68
CA GLU A 21 10.19 3.57 -1.71
C GLU A 21 11.60 3.49 -1.07
N ARG A 22 11.71 2.83 0.09
CA ARG A 22 13.02 2.61 0.75
C ARG A 22 13.97 1.78 -0.13
N ARG A 23 13.46 0.75 -0.81
CA ARG A 23 14.28 -0.09 -1.70
C ARG A 23 14.73 0.67 -2.95
N ILE A 24 13.86 1.51 -3.51
CA ILE A 24 14.18 2.39 -4.64
C ILE A 24 15.30 3.34 -4.24
N GLU A 25 15.14 4.07 -3.12
CA GLU A 25 16.15 5.01 -2.60
C GLU A 25 17.52 4.33 -2.42
N LYS A 26 17.54 3.13 -1.82
CA LYS A 26 18.77 2.36 -1.67
C LYS A 26 19.41 2.00 -3.02
N THR A 27 18.59 1.67 -4.02
CA THR A 27 19.09 1.34 -5.38
C THR A 27 19.69 2.56 -6.05
N GLU A 28 19.06 3.72 -5.89
CA GLU A 28 19.54 5.00 -6.41
C GLU A 28 20.89 5.37 -5.78
N GLN A 29 21.02 5.22 -4.45
CA GLN A 29 22.28 5.41 -3.74
C GLN A 29 23.37 4.46 -4.26
N GLU A 30 23.05 3.16 -4.42
CA GLU A 30 23.99 2.17 -4.96
C GLU A 30 24.43 2.47 -6.40
N ILE A 31 23.56 3.06 -7.22
CA ILE A 31 23.90 3.50 -8.59
C ILE A 31 24.82 4.73 -8.53
N ALA A 32 24.51 5.70 -7.66
CA ALA A 32 25.32 6.90 -7.49
C ALA A 32 26.75 6.55 -7.04
N GLU A 33 26.90 5.71 -6.02
CA GLU A 33 28.21 5.26 -5.53
C GLU A 33 29.02 4.51 -6.59
N LEU A 34 28.37 3.66 -7.40
CA LEU A 34 29.06 3.00 -8.51
C LEU A 34 29.51 4.00 -9.58
N SER A 35 28.68 4.98 -9.89
CA SER A 35 29.00 5.99 -10.89
C SER A 35 30.20 6.85 -10.46
N GLU A 36 30.30 7.20 -9.18
CA GLU A 36 31.44 7.94 -8.62
C GLU A 36 32.73 7.11 -8.67
N LYS A 37 32.67 5.82 -8.33
CA LYS A 37 33.82 4.90 -8.42
C LYS A 37 34.34 4.76 -9.85
N VAL A 38 33.45 4.67 -10.84
CA VAL A 38 33.83 4.64 -12.26
C VAL A 38 34.54 5.92 -12.70
N VAL A 39 34.13 7.08 -12.17
CA VAL A 39 34.82 8.35 -12.42
C VAL A 39 36.21 8.38 -11.77
N ALA A 40 36.36 7.81 -10.56
CA ALA A 40 37.64 7.74 -9.85
C ALA A 40 38.66 6.80 -10.52
N ASP A 41 38.22 5.67 -11.10
CA ASP A 41 39.08 4.69 -11.78
C ASP A 41 39.57 5.14 -13.18
N CYS A 42 39.21 6.35 -13.62
CA CYS A 42 39.73 6.94 -14.86
C CYS A 42 41.21 7.35 -14.70
N VAL A 43 42.13 6.52 -15.19
CA VAL A 43 43.57 6.78 -15.15
C VAL A 43 44.01 7.77 -16.23
N ARG A 44 44.88 8.72 -15.86
CA ARG A 44 45.62 9.58 -16.80
C ARG A 44 46.72 8.76 -17.49
N GLY A 45 46.64 8.58 -18.79
CA GLY A 45 47.65 7.88 -19.60
C GLY A 45 47.79 8.46 -21.00
N GLY A 46 48.96 8.23 -21.63
CA GLY A 46 49.27 8.68 -22.99
C GLY A 46 50.46 9.64 -23.03
N SER A 47 51.11 9.76 -24.19
CA SER A 47 52.24 10.66 -24.46
C SER A 47 51.85 12.12 -24.23
N GLY A 48 51.98 12.59 -22.98
CA GLY A 48 51.53 13.92 -22.53
C GLY A 48 50.63 13.92 -21.28
N GLY A 49 50.20 12.76 -20.76
CA GLY A 49 49.51 12.64 -19.47
C GLY A 49 48.08 13.17 -19.39
N THR A 50 47.54 13.76 -20.47
CA THR A 50 46.23 14.43 -20.46
C THR A 50 45.05 13.51 -20.78
N ARG A 51 45.28 12.33 -21.40
CA ARG A 51 44.20 11.45 -21.84
C ARG A 51 43.72 10.56 -20.69
N LEU A 52 42.42 10.53 -20.43
CA LEU A 52 41.80 9.63 -19.45
C LEU A 52 41.37 8.34 -20.17
N TYR A 53 41.72 7.18 -19.62
CA TYR A 53 41.25 5.89 -20.09
C TYR A 53 40.21 5.32 -19.12
N ARG A 54 39.01 5.00 -19.63
CA ARG A 54 37.93 4.39 -18.86
C ARG A 54 37.99 2.87 -19.00
N LEU A 55 37.98 2.15 -17.89
CA LEU A 55 37.85 0.69 -17.86
C LEU A 55 36.36 0.32 -17.96
N GLU A 56 35.84 0.24 -19.19
CA GLU A 56 34.39 0.21 -19.48
C GLU A 56 33.71 -1.16 -19.30
N GLY A 57 34.39 -2.27 -19.60
CA GLY A 57 33.71 -3.53 -19.94
C GLY A 57 32.84 -4.20 -18.86
N THR A 58 33.19 -4.14 -17.57
CA THR A 58 32.45 -4.85 -16.50
C THR A 58 31.59 -3.90 -15.67
N GLN A 59 32.05 -2.67 -15.47
CA GLN A 59 31.37 -1.67 -14.65
C GLN A 59 30.12 -1.12 -15.35
N ASP A 60 30.18 -0.84 -16.67
CA ASP A 60 29.01 -0.35 -17.42
C ASP A 60 27.88 -1.38 -17.45
N THR A 61 28.19 -2.67 -17.55
CA THR A 61 27.16 -3.73 -17.52
C THR A 61 26.48 -3.86 -16.15
N THR A 62 27.18 -3.52 -15.08
CA THR A 62 26.66 -3.60 -13.70
C THR A 62 25.74 -2.42 -13.40
N ILE A 63 26.14 -1.21 -13.81
CA ILE A 63 25.31 0.00 -13.67
C ILE A 63 24.02 -0.14 -14.49
N GLU A 64 24.11 -0.64 -15.73
CA GLU A 64 22.95 -0.80 -16.60
C GLU A 64 21.94 -1.82 -16.05
N LYS A 65 22.42 -2.95 -15.51
CA LYS A 65 21.55 -3.93 -14.82
C LYS A 65 20.83 -3.32 -13.62
N ARG A 66 21.51 -2.47 -12.84
CA ARG A 66 20.91 -1.79 -11.69
C ARG A 66 19.89 -0.74 -12.11
N ARG A 67 20.11 -0.02 -13.21
CA ARG A 67 19.13 0.91 -13.80
C ARG A 67 17.86 0.20 -14.24
N LYS A 68 17.97 -0.94 -14.91
CA LYS A 68 16.80 -1.77 -15.27
C LYS A 68 16.02 -2.22 -14.04
N LEU A 69 16.72 -2.69 -13.01
CA LEU A 69 16.09 -3.08 -11.75
C LEU A 69 15.39 -1.90 -11.05
N LEU A 70 15.98 -0.70 -11.12
CA LEU A 70 15.36 0.52 -10.61
C LEU A 70 14.06 0.84 -11.38
N GLU A 71 14.09 0.78 -12.70
CA GLU A 71 12.91 1.00 -13.56
C GLU A 71 11.78 0.01 -13.23
N GLU A 72 12.10 -1.29 -13.11
CA GLU A 72 11.13 -2.31 -12.69
C GLU A 72 10.51 -2.00 -11.32
N ARG A 73 11.32 -1.54 -10.36
CA ARG A 73 10.86 -1.16 -9.02
C ARG A 73 9.96 0.06 -9.05
N ILE A 74 10.28 1.07 -9.86
CA ILE A 74 9.45 2.26 -10.05
C ILE A 74 8.10 1.88 -10.68
N ASN A 75 8.11 1.02 -11.70
CA ASN A 75 6.89 0.49 -12.30
C ASN A 75 6.04 -0.25 -11.27
N LYS A 76 6.67 -1.10 -10.44
CA LYS A 76 5.98 -1.81 -9.34
C LYS A 76 5.39 -0.85 -8.30
N LEU A 77 6.10 0.22 -7.98
CA LEU A 77 5.60 1.26 -7.07
C LEU A 77 4.35 1.92 -7.63
N ASN A 78 4.35 2.26 -8.92
CA ASN A 78 3.20 2.86 -9.60
C ASN A 78 1.99 1.92 -9.64
N GLU A 79 2.19 0.65 -9.95
CA GLU A 79 1.14 -0.38 -9.88
C GLU A 79 0.54 -0.49 -8.48
N THR A 80 1.38 -0.46 -7.45
CA THR A 80 0.95 -0.61 -6.06
C THR A 80 0.21 0.64 -5.58
N LYS A 81 0.63 1.83 -6.02
CA LYS A 81 -0.11 3.09 -5.78
C LYS A 81 -1.48 3.05 -6.46
N LEU A 82 -1.58 2.51 -7.67
CA LEU A 82 -2.87 2.31 -8.33
C LEU A 82 -3.75 1.29 -7.60
N GLU A 83 -3.18 0.16 -7.14
CA GLU A 83 -3.90 -0.84 -6.33
C GLU A 83 -4.46 -0.18 -5.05
N LYS A 84 -3.69 0.69 -4.40
CA LYS A 84 -4.15 1.47 -3.24
C LYS A 84 -5.38 2.30 -3.55
N GLU A 85 -5.38 3.06 -4.64
CA GLU A 85 -6.54 3.86 -5.06
C GLU A 85 -7.78 2.99 -5.30
N ILE A 86 -7.62 1.82 -5.93
CA ILE A 86 -8.73 0.89 -6.17
C ILE A 86 -9.31 0.36 -4.84
N ILE A 87 -8.44 -0.06 -3.92
CA ILE A 87 -8.83 -0.57 -2.59
C ILE A 87 -9.55 0.52 -1.78
N LEU A 88 -9.02 1.74 -1.78
CA LEU A 88 -9.61 2.88 -1.09
C LEU A 88 -10.98 3.24 -1.66
N ASN A 89 -11.12 3.34 -2.98
CA ASN A 89 -12.41 3.62 -3.62
C ASN A 89 -13.46 2.55 -3.27
N ARG A 90 -13.06 1.28 -3.25
CA ARG A 90 -13.94 0.20 -2.80
C ARG A 90 -14.30 0.34 -1.33
N ALA A 91 -13.35 0.69 -0.46
CA ALA A 91 -13.60 0.92 0.96
C ALA A 91 -14.57 2.08 1.19
N TYR A 92 -14.42 3.20 0.48
CA TYR A 92 -15.35 4.33 0.54
C TYR A 92 -16.76 3.94 0.07
N THR A 93 -16.85 3.22 -1.04
CA THR A 93 -18.13 2.70 -1.55
C THR A 93 -18.83 1.83 -0.49
N PHE A 94 -18.07 0.96 0.19
CA PHE A 94 -18.60 0.17 1.30
C PHE A 94 -19.05 1.04 2.48
N LEU A 95 -18.22 1.99 2.91
CA LEU A 95 -18.51 2.89 4.02
C LEU A 95 -19.78 3.73 3.77
N ASP A 96 -20.06 4.09 2.53
CA ASP A 96 -21.29 4.80 2.16
C ASP A 96 -22.56 3.98 2.37
N THR A 97 -22.48 2.66 2.27
CA THR A 97 -23.60 1.76 2.59
C THR A 97 -23.89 1.66 4.10
N VAL A 98 -22.93 2.06 4.95
CA VAL A 98 -23.07 1.99 6.41
C VAL A 98 -24.01 3.09 6.90
N ARG A 99 -25.17 2.70 7.42
CA ARG A 99 -26.19 3.66 7.91
C ARG A 99 -25.78 4.46 9.14
N SER A 100 -24.98 3.87 10.04
CA SER A 100 -24.55 4.54 11.26
C SER A 100 -23.34 5.42 10.99
N THR A 101 -23.49 6.73 11.17
CA THR A 101 -22.40 7.71 11.04
C THR A 101 -21.27 7.44 12.01
N GLU A 102 -21.58 7.13 13.28
CA GLU A 102 -20.57 6.81 14.31
C GLU A 102 -19.70 5.61 13.88
N ILE A 103 -20.31 4.53 13.39
CA ILE A 103 -19.56 3.34 12.95
C ILE A 103 -18.74 3.66 11.69
N ARG A 104 -19.31 4.42 10.74
CA ARG A 104 -18.63 4.84 9.53
C ARG A 104 -17.34 5.61 9.86
N MET A 105 -17.44 6.60 10.75
CA MET A 105 -16.29 7.39 11.20
C MET A 105 -15.24 6.52 11.90
N MET A 106 -15.65 5.63 12.81
CA MET A 106 -14.72 4.73 13.49
C MET A 106 -13.97 3.80 12.52
N LEU A 107 -14.67 3.24 11.53
CA LEU A 107 -14.06 2.38 10.51
C LEU A 107 -13.10 3.17 9.61
N GLN A 108 -13.48 4.36 9.17
CA GLN A 108 -12.62 5.24 8.38
C GLN A 108 -11.34 5.59 9.15
N TYR A 109 -11.47 6.03 10.40
CA TYR A 109 -10.31 6.40 11.23
C TYR A 109 -9.37 5.23 11.47
N PHE A 110 -9.90 4.02 11.65
CA PHE A 110 -9.07 2.86 11.91
C PHE A 110 -8.42 2.32 10.63
N TYR A 111 -9.20 2.04 9.58
CA TYR A 111 -8.73 1.31 8.40
C TYR A 111 -8.14 2.21 7.30
N ILE A 112 -8.65 3.43 7.14
CA ILE A 112 -8.21 4.37 6.10
C ILE A 112 -7.16 5.32 6.64
N ASP A 113 -7.42 5.97 7.78
CA ASP A 113 -6.46 6.90 8.41
C ASP A 113 -5.35 6.16 9.19
N ASN A 114 -5.42 4.84 9.29
CA ASN A 114 -4.45 3.98 10.00
C ASN A 114 -4.20 4.41 11.46
N LEU A 115 -5.26 4.84 12.17
CA LEU A 115 -5.17 5.26 13.56
C LEU A 115 -5.35 4.08 14.52
N SER A 116 -4.61 4.08 15.63
CA SER A 116 -4.85 3.11 16.70
C SER A 116 -6.22 3.34 17.34
N TRP A 117 -6.87 2.29 17.84
CA TRP A 117 -8.18 2.40 18.52
C TRP A 117 -8.22 3.44 19.66
N TYR A 118 -7.07 3.70 20.30
CA TYR A 118 -6.95 4.76 21.29
C TYR A 118 -7.10 6.16 20.66
N LYS A 119 -6.37 6.42 19.56
CA LYS A 119 -6.51 7.66 18.79
C LYS A 119 -7.90 7.80 18.16
N VAL A 120 -8.50 6.70 17.72
CA VAL A 120 -9.89 6.68 17.22
C VAL A 120 -10.85 7.16 18.30
N ALA A 121 -10.73 6.67 19.53
CA ALA A 121 -11.59 7.10 20.64
C ALA A 121 -11.47 8.60 20.93
N ILE A 122 -10.24 9.13 20.99
CA ILE A 122 -9.98 10.57 21.18
C ILE A 122 -10.59 11.39 20.02
N LYS A 123 -10.39 10.95 18.78
CA LYS A 123 -10.93 11.64 17.60
C LYS A 123 -12.46 11.62 17.61
N MET A 124 -13.08 10.49 17.94
CA MET A 124 -14.53 10.38 18.09
C MET A 124 -15.07 11.30 19.17
N GLU A 125 -14.40 11.39 20.32
CA GLU A 125 -14.80 12.28 21.41
C GLU A 125 -14.73 13.75 21.00
N LYS A 126 -13.68 14.14 20.27
CA LYS A 126 -13.53 15.49 19.73
C LYS A 126 -14.65 15.86 18.74
N GLU A 127 -14.97 14.96 17.81
CA GLU A 127 -15.95 15.27 16.74
C GLU A 127 -17.41 15.18 17.20
N THR A 128 -17.71 14.30 18.15
CA THR A 128 -19.11 14.05 18.59
C THR A 128 -19.46 14.66 19.94
N GLY A 129 -18.47 15.07 20.73
CA GLY A 129 -18.64 15.54 22.11
C GLY A 129 -19.03 14.45 23.11
N LYS A 130 -19.01 13.17 22.73
CA LYS A 130 -19.34 12.04 23.61
C LYS A 130 -18.08 11.30 24.04
N SER A 131 -18.02 10.85 25.28
CA SER A 131 -16.89 10.05 25.73
C SER A 131 -16.89 8.65 25.10
N TYR A 132 -15.76 8.28 24.50
CA TYR A 132 -15.53 6.96 23.92
C TYR A 132 -14.33 6.28 24.56
N SER A 133 -14.47 4.99 24.87
CA SER A 133 -13.33 4.14 25.22
C SER A 133 -12.82 3.37 24.00
N LYS A 134 -11.50 3.13 23.96
CA LYS A 134 -10.83 2.25 22.98
C LYS A 134 -11.60 0.94 22.77
N ALA A 135 -11.94 0.26 23.86
CA ALA A 135 -12.61 -1.04 23.81
C ALA A 135 -14.03 -0.93 23.24
N GLN A 136 -14.74 0.16 23.54
CA GLN A 136 -16.07 0.40 23.00
C GLN A 136 -16.04 0.58 21.48
N CYS A 137 -15.13 1.41 20.96
CA CYS A 137 -14.95 1.62 19.52
C CYS A 137 -14.65 0.29 18.81
N GLN A 138 -13.66 -0.44 19.31
CA GLN A 138 -13.24 -1.72 18.73
C GLN A 138 -14.39 -2.73 18.71
N MET A 139 -15.05 -2.97 19.85
CA MET A 139 -16.14 -3.95 19.95
C MET A 139 -17.33 -3.59 19.04
N ARG A 140 -17.69 -2.30 18.95
CA ARG A 140 -18.78 -1.85 18.07
C ARG A 140 -18.46 -2.17 16.60
N CYS A 141 -17.26 -1.83 16.13
CA CYS A 141 -16.83 -2.12 14.77
C CYS A 141 -16.74 -3.62 14.49
N THR A 142 -16.14 -4.40 15.40
CA THR A 142 -16.02 -5.86 15.23
C THR A 142 -17.39 -6.54 15.17
N ARG A 143 -18.34 -6.17 16.04
CA ARG A 143 -19.71 -6.69 16.02
C ARG A 143 -20.42 -6.32 14.72
N PHE A 144 -20.24 -5.09 14.25
CA PHE A 144 -20.83 -4.62 13.00
C PHE A 144 -20.35 -5.45 11.80
N LEU A 145 -19.04 -5.63 11.65
CA LEU A 145 -18.46 -6.42 10.55
C LEU A 145 -18.90 -7.88 10.61
N LYS A 146 -18.90 -8.50 11.80
CA LYS A 146 -19.39 -9.88 11.99
C LYS A 146 -20.86 -10.03 11.57
N ASN A 147 -21.71 -9.08 11.92
CA ASN A 147 -23.12 -9.10 11.52
C ASN A 147 -23.30 -9.00 10.00
N ILE A 148 -22.43 -8.25 9.30
CA ILE A 148 -22.46 -8.18 7.83
C ILE A 148 -22.05 -9.52 7.23
N GLU A 149 -20.98 -10.14 7.72
CA GLU A 149 -20.52 -11.45 7.26
C GLU A 149 -21.59 -12.53 7.47
N GLU A 150 -22.26 -12.53 8.63
CA GLU A 150 -23.34 -13.48 8.92
C GLU A 150 -24.55 -13.28 8.00
N LYS A 151 -24.93 -12.03 7.72
CA LYS A 151 -26.00 -11.71 6.76
C LYS A 151 -25.63 -12.18 5.35
N ALA A 152 -24.39 -11.97 4.91
CA ALA A 152 -23.91 -12.45 3.63
C ALA A 152 -23.95 -13.98 3.54
N LYS A 153 -23.49 -14.68 4.58
CA LYS A 153 -23.55 -16.16 4.67
C LYS A 153 -24.98 -16.68 4.65
N LYS A 154 -25.91 -16.04 5.36
CA LYS A 154 -27.34 -16.40 5.33
C LYS A 154 -27.94 -16.22 3.94
N LYS A 155 -27.65 -15.10 3.27
CA LYS A 155 -28.13 -14.84 1.90
C LYS A 155 -27.64 -15.92 0.92
N LEU A 156 -26.37 -16.32 1.03
CA LEU A 156 -25.79 -17.40 0.21
C LEU A 156 -26.50 -18.75 0.45
N LYS A 157 -26.83 -19.06 1.72
CA LYS A 157 -27.56 -20.28 2.09
C LYS A 157 -29.02 -20.30 1.63
N CYS A 158 -29.69 -19.15 1.64
CA CYS A 158 -31.11 -19.05 1.27
C CYS A 158 -31.36 -19.01 -0.24
N TYR A 159 -30.34 -18.66 -1.06
CA TYR A 159 -30.47 -18.59 -2.51
C TYR A 159 -29.32 -19.31 -3.24
N PRO A 160 -29.17 -20.65 -3.09
CA PRO A 160 -28.09 -21.39 -3.74
C PRO A 160 -28.23 -21.40 -5.28
N MET A 161 -29.46 -21.34 -5.81
CA MET A 161 -29.76 -21.53 -7.24
C MET A 161 -29.64 -20.25 -8.11
N LEU A 162 -29.63 -19.05 -7.51
CA LEU A 162 -29.49 -17.80 -8.28
C LEU A 162 -28.06 -17.58 -8.79
N PHE A 163 -27.06 -18.26 -8.22
CA PHE A 163 -25.67 -18.20 -8.68
C PHE A 163 -25.41 -19.07 -9.93
N LEU A 164 -26.19 -20.14 -10.15
CA LEU A 164 -26.04 -20.96 -11.36
C LEU A 164 -26.65 -20.29 -12.61
N PHE A 165 -27.69 -19.48 -12.45
CA PHE A 165 -28.39 -18.85 -13.59
C PHE A 165 -27.63 -17.67 -14.22
N MET A 166 -26.69 -17.04 -13.51
CA MET A 166 -25.84 -15.96 -14.05
C MET A 166 -24.56 -16.45 -14.74
N LEU A 167 -24.27 -17.76 -14.72
CA LEU A 167 -23.12 -18.36 -15.39
C LEU A 167 -23.49 -19.05 -16.73
N PHE A 168 -24.76 -19.02 -17.11
CA PHE A 168 -25.31 -19.66 -18.32
C PHE A 168 -26.04 -18.69 -19.28
N LEU A 169 -25.83 -17.38 -19.13
CA LEU A 169 -26.29 -16.33 -20.04
C LEU A 169 -25.11 -15.40 -20.34
#